data_AF-A0AAD8X398-F1
#
_entry.id   AF-A0AAD8X398-F1
#
_cell.length_a   1.000
_cell.length_b   1.000
_cell.length_c   1.000
_cell.angle_alpha   90.00
_cell.angle_beta   90.00
_cell.angle_gamma   90.00
#
_symmetry.space_group_name_H-M   'P 1'
#
loop_
_entity.id
_entity.type
_entity.pdbx_description
1 polymer ?
#
loop_
_entity_poly.entity_id
_entity_poly.type
_entity_poly.pdbx_seq_one_letter_code
_entity_poly.pdbx_strand_id
1 'polypeptide(L)'
;MDAEDWLMDTERKLNTVGCNDLEKVRYATHLLCGPAASWWDNIVAVYPAEKVFTWEEFKRKFRESNVPESIVELKRREFESLEQKDKAILTYGREFSGLSRYAVEEVNTEDKKKKRFMRGLNPQFKVQLRMLRAIWWMQPSLLKMTSNSFRRKRGRRPDLSRRNLSVTNPILA
;
A
#
# COMPACT_ATOMS: atom_id res chain seq x y z
N MET A 1 -0.33 -16.40 -16.76
CA MET A 1 0.44 -16.14 -15.53
C MET A 1 1.86 -15.87 -15.99
N ASP A 2 2.41 -14.70 -15.66
CA ASP A 2 3.75 -14.34 -16.09
C ASP A 2 4.79 -15.19 -15.34
N ALA A 3 5.97 -15.39 -15.92
CA ALA A 3 7.01 -16.25 -15.33
C ALA A 3 7.43 -15.79 -13.93
N GLU A 4 7.54 -14.47 -13.71
CA GLU A 4 7.84 -13.92 -12.38
C GLU A 4 6.69 -14.14 -11.38
N ASP A 5 5.43 -14.06 -11.82
CA ASP A 5 4.27 -14.34 -10.96
C ASP A 5 4.22 -15.82 -10.56
N TRP A 6 4.52 -16.72 -11.49
CA TRP A 6 4.65 -18.15 -11.20
C TRP A 6 5.76 -18.43 -10.18
N LEU A 7 6.92 -17.78 -10.33
CA LEU A 7 8.07 -17.95 -9.44
C LEU A 7 7.72 -17.53 -8.01
N MET A 8 7.07 -16.37 -7.83
CA MET A 8 6.67 -15.88 -6.51
C MET A 8 5.56 -16.71 -5.88
N ASP A 9 4.57 -17.16 -6.65
CA ASP A 9 3.48 -17.99 -6.14
C ASP A 9 4.02 -19.35 -5.66
N THR A 10 4.91 -19.94 -6.45
CA THR A 10 5.61 -21.18 -6.11
C THR A 10 6.48 -21.00 -4.86
N GLU A 11 7.30 -19.94 -4.80
CA GLU A 11 8.12 -19.63 -3.62
C GLU A 11 7.28 -19.48 -2.34
N ARG A 12 6.15 -18.76 -2.43
CA ARG A 12 5.24 -18.57 -1.29
C ARG A 12 4.66 -19.90 -0.80
N LYS A 13 4.21 -20.75 -1.71
CA LYS A 13 3.67 -22.08 -1.38
C LYS A 13 4.73 -22.95 -0.71
N LEU A 14 5.95 -23.00 -1.26
CA LEU A 14 7.04 -23.80 -0.72
C LEU A 14 7.53 -23.29 0.64
N ASN A 15 7.58 -21.96 0.83
CA ASN A 15 7.91 -21.36 2.12
C ASN A 15 6.86 -21.69 3.20
N THR A 16 5.58 -21.79 2.81
CA THR A 16 4.49 -22.15 3.74
C THR A 16 4.63 -23.58 4.26
N VAL A 17 5.14 -24.49 3.42
CA VAL A 17 5.40 -25.89 3.78
C VAL A 17 6.73 -26.06 4.53
N GLY A 18 7.58 -25.02 4.57
CA GLY A 18 8.87 -25.06 5.27
C GLY A 18 9.97 -25.79 4.50
N CYS A 19 9.87 -25.87 3.17
CA CYS A 19 10.87 -26.55 2.36
C CYS A 19 12.25 -25.91 2.48
N ASN A 20 13.30 -26.73 2.55
CA ASN A 20 14.68 -26.25 2.39
C ASN A 20 14.99 -25.93 0.92
N ASP A 21 16.13 -25.30 0.65
CA ASP A 21 16.48 -24.84 -0.72
C ASP A 21 16.53 -25.96 -1.75
N LEU A 22 17.04 -27.14 -1.37
CA LEU A 22 17.09 -28.30 -2.25
C LEU A 22 15.69 -28.81 -2.60
N GLU A 23 14.82 -28.93 -1.59
CA GLU A 23 13.42 -29.32 -1.77
C GLU A 23 12.68 -28.32 -2.65
N LYS A 24 12.90 -27.02 -2.45
CA LYS A 24 12.28 -25.98 -3.26
C LYS A 24 12.61 -26.14 -4.75
N VAL A 25 13.89 -26.34 -5.07
CA VAL A 25 14.30 -26.57 -6.46
C VAL A 25 13.66 -27.83 -7.01
N ARG A 26 13.72 -28.95 -6.28
CA ARG A 26 13.10 -30.22 -6.71
C ARG A 26 11.60 -30.10 -7.01
N TYR A 27 10.86 -29.43 -6.13
CA TYR A 27 9.43 -29.23 -6.33
C TYR A 27 9.16 -28.27 -7.49
N ALA A 28 9.88 -27.15 -7.56
CA ALA A 28 9.66 -26.17 -8.63
C ALA A 28 9.94 -26.75 -10.02
N THR A 29 10.98 -27.56 -10.16
CA THR A 29 11.35 -28.18 -11.44
C THR A 29 10.36 -29.26 -11.85
N HIS A 30 9.78 -29.98 -10.88
CA HIS A 30 8.68 -30.91 -11.14
C HIS A 30 7.39 -30.21 -11.59
N LEU A 31 7.18 -28.96 -11.18
CA LEU A 31 6.03 -28.15 -11.60
C LEU A 31 6.22 -27.48 -12.98
N LEU A 32 7.45 -27.49 -13.53
CA LEU A 32 7.69 -26.97 -14.88
C LEU A 32 7.08 -27.91 -15.93
N CYS A 33 6.57 -27.32 -17.01
CA CYS A 33 6.01 -28.07 -18.12
C CYS A 33 6.40 -27.46 -19.48
N GLY A 34 6.35 -28.28 -20.52
CA GLY A 34 6.66 -27.86 -21.89
C GLY A 34 8.07 -27.27 -22.03
N PRO A 35 8.23 -26.13 -22.73
CA PRO A 35 9.55 -25.52 -22.97
C PRO A 35 10.35 -25.20 -21.71
N ALA A 36 9.69 -24.86 -20.61
CA ALA A 36 10.35 -24.52 -19.35
C ALA A 36 10.96 -25.76 -18.66
N ALA A 37 10.32 -26.93 -18.79
CA ALA A 37 10.89 -28.19 -18.30
C ALA A 37 12.13 -28.57 -19.11
N SER A 38 12.04 -28.54 -20.44
CA SER A 38 13.17 -28.82 -21.33
C SER A 38 14.35 -27.86 -21.11
N TRP A 39 14.07 -26.59 -20.81
CA TRP A 39 15.10 -25.63 -20.43
C TRP A 39 15.85 -26.06 -19.16
N TRP A 40 15.13 -26.49 -18.13
CA TRP A 40 15.76 -26.92 -16.88
C TRP A 40 16.60 -28.20 -17.07
N ASP A 41 16.10 -29.16 -17.86
CA ASP A 41 16.85 -30.38 -18.19
C ASP A 41 18.17 -30.06 -18.90
N ASN A 42 18.14 -29.10 -19.85
CA ASN A 42 19.35 -28.62 -20.52
C ASN A 42 20.32 -27.92 -19.56
N ILE A 43 19.81 -27.15 -18.59
CA ILE A 43 20.65 -26.53 -17.56
C ILE A 43 21.33 -27.63 -16.74
N VAL A 44 20.58 -28.61 -16.22
CA VAL A 44 21.15 -29.68 -15.38
C VAL A 44 22.18 -30.50 -16.15
N ALA A 45 21.97 -30.77 -17.43
CA ALA A 45 22.90 -31.53 -18.28
C ALA A 45 24.29 -30.87 -18.45
N VAL A 46 24.40 -29.56 -18.26
CA VAL A 46 25.67 -28.82 -18.37
C VAL A 46 26.49 -28.88 -17.06
N TYR A 47 25.89 -29.22 -15.93
CA TYR A 47 26.57 -29.26 -14.63
C TYR A 47 26.89 -30.70 -14.20
N PRO A 48 27.90 -30.90 -13.33
CA PRO A 48 28.17 -32.20 -12.71
C PRO A 48 26.96 -32.73 -11.95
N ALA A 49 26.79 -34.05 -11.89
CA ALA A 49 25.66 -34.70 -11.22
C ALA A 49 25.57 -34.38 -9.72
N GLU A 50 26.71 -34.04 -9.10
CA GLU A 50 26.81 -33.68 -7.69
C GLU A 50 26.44 -32.20 -7.41
N LYS A 51 26.19 -31.40 -8.46
CA LYS A 51 25.84 -29.99 -8.30
C LYS A 51 24.47 -29.86 -7.62
N VAL A 52 24.50 -29.37 -6.38
CA VAL A 52 23.32 -28.90 -5.67
C VAL A 52 23.05 -27.45 -6.07
N PHE A 53 21.86 -27.21 -6.63
CA PHE A 53 21.36 -25.87 -6.90
C PHE A 53 20.66 -25.33 -5.66
N THR A 54 21.02 -24.12 -5.24
CA THR A 54 20.23 -23.40 -4.24
C THR A 54 18.98 -22.80 -4.88
N TRP A 55 18.01 -22.43 -4.05
CA TRP A 55 16.79 -21.78 -4.54
C TRP A 55 17.10 -20.46 -5.25
N GLU A 56 18.06 -19.68 -4.73
CA GLU A 56 18.50 -18.43 -5.36
C GLU A 56 19.15 -18.65 -6.73
N GLU A 57 19.98 -19.68 -6.88
CA GLU A 57 20.57 -20.03 -8.17
C GLU A 57 19.51 -20.41 -9.21
N PHE A 58 18.51 -21.21 -8.81
CA PHE A 58 17.36 -21.54 -9.65
C PHE A 58 16.61 -20.27 -10.07
N LYS A 59 16.23 -19.40 -9.13
CA LYS A 59 15.51 -18.15 -9.42
C LYS A 59 16.26 -17.28 -10.42
N ARG A 60 17.58 -17.11 -10.23
CA ARG A 60 18.41 -16.32 -11.13
C ARG A 60 18.40 -16.88 -12.55
N LYS A 61 18.69 -18.17 -12.71
CA LYS A 61 18.70 -18.84 -14.02
C LYS A 61 17.32 -18.81 -14.68
N PHE A 62 16.27 -19.04 -13.89
CA PHE A 62 14.89 -19.04 -14.36
C PHE A 62 14.52 -17.66 -14.92
N ARG A 63 14.87 -16.57 -14.22
CA ARG A 63 14.66 -15.21 -14.69
C ARG A 63 15.46 -14.90 -15.95
N GLU A 64 16.74 -15.24 -16.00
CA GLU A 64 17.60 -15.01 -17.17
C GLU A 64 17.04 -15.65 -18.44
N SER A 65 16.39 -16.81 -18.34
CA SER A 65 15.91 -17.57 -19.49
C SER A 65 14.42 -17.37 -19.82
N ASN A 66 13.59 -17.13 -18.80
CA ASN A 66 12.13 -17.06 -18.95
C ASN A 66 11.55 -15.65 -18.76
N VAL A 67 12.36 -14.69 -18.30
CA VAL A 67 11.98 -13.29 -18.15
C VAL A 67 12.92 -12.44 -19.02
N PRO A 68 12.64 -12.29 -20.33
CA PRO A 68 13.47 -11.49 -21.21
C PRO A 68 13.62 -10.06 -20.68
N GLU A 69 14.81 -9.49 -20.82
CA GLU A 69 15.09 -8.11 -20.41
C GLU A 69 14.12 -7.11 -21.07
N SER A 70 13.69 -7.38 -22.31
CA SER A 70 12.69 -6.57 -23.01
C SER A 70 11.34 -6.52 -22.28
N ILE A 71 10.93 -7.62 -21.62
CA ILE A 71 9.72 -7.69 -20.81
C ILE A 71 9.92 -6.93 -19.50
N VAL A 72 11.08 -7.07 -18.87
CA VAL A 72 11.42 -6.29 -17.66
C VAL A 72 11.35 -4.79 -17.97
N GLU A 73 11.95 -4.35 -19.07
CA GLU A 73 11.97 -2.96 -19.49
C GLU A 73 10.57 -2.46 -19.90
N LEU A 74 9.76 -3.31 -20.54
CA LEU A 74 8.35 -2.99 -20.80
C LEU A 74 7.58 -2.77 -19.49
N LYS A 75 7.73 -3.69 -18.52
CA LYS A 75 7.08 -3.59 -17.20
C LYS A 75 7.58 -2.39 -16.39
N ARG A 76 8.86 -2.03 -16.52
CA ARG A 76 9.42 -0.80 -15.94
C ARG A 76 8.75 0.45 -16.53
N ARG A 77 8.59 0.51 -17.85
CA ARG A 77 7.87 1.61 -18.51
C ARG A 77 6.38 1.66 -18.17
N GLU A 78 5.72 0.50 -18.07
CA GLU A 78 4.35 0.42 -17.54
C GLU A 78 4.28 0.97 -16.11
N PHE A 79 5.25 0.62 -15.26
CA PHE A 79 5.33 1.17 -13.91
C PHE A 79 5.55 2.68 -13.89
N GLU A 80 6.40 3.23 -14.76
CA GLU A 80 6.72 4.67 -14.83
C GLU A 80 5.55 5.51 -15.33
N SER A 81 4.76 4.96 -16.24
CA SER A 81 3.55 5.57 -16.81
C SER A 81 2.27 5.22 -16.03
N LEU A 82 2.37 4.42 -14.96
CA LEU A 82 1.22 4.03 -14.15
C LEU A 82 0.54 5.25 -13.52
N GLU A 83 -0.75 5.38 -13.80
CA GLU A 83 -1.66 6.40 -13.31
C GLU A 83 -2.96 5.76 -12.84
N GLN A 84 -3.55 6.31 -11.77
CA GLN A 84 -4.84 5.86 -11.25
C GLN A 84 -5.95 6.07 -12.28
N LYS A 85 -5.95 7.21 -12.98
CA LYS A 85 -7.04 7.65 -13.87
C LYS A 85 -8.39 7.55 -13.15
N ASP A 86 -9.35 6.82 -13.73
CA ASP A 86 -10.68 6.58 -13.17
C ASP A 86 -10.77 5.29 -12.34
N LYS A 87 -9.66 4.58 -12.13
CA LYS A 87 -9.64 3.34 -11.34
C LYS A 87 -9.82 3.63 -9.85
N ALA A 88 -10.47 2.68 -9.16
CA ALA A 88 -10.50 2.67 -7.70
C ALA A 88 -9.07 2.63 -7.12
N ILE A 89 -8.85 3.37 -6.03
CA ILE A 89 -7.52 3.45 -5.37
C ILE A 89 -6.99 2.06 -5.03
N LEU A 90 -7.85 1.13 -4.59
CA LEU A 90 -7.45 -0.24 -4.25
C LEU A 90 -6.91 -1.00 -5.46
N THR A 91 -7.55 -0.85 -6.63
CA THR A 91 -7.09 -1.47 -7.89
C THR A 91 -5.76 -0.85 -8.32
N TYR A 92 -5.64 0.48 -8.28
CA TYR A 92 -4.37 1.17 -8.55
C TYR A 92 -3.26 0.74 -7.59
N GLY A 93 -3.56 0.55 -6.31
CA GLY A 93 -2.60 0.07 -5.31
C GLY A 93 -2.11 -1.35 -5.56
N ARG A 94 -2.99 -2.24 -6.05
CA ARG A 94 -2.62 -3.59 -6.46
C ARG A 94 -1.69 -3.57 -7.68
N GLU A 95 -2.05 -2.82 -8.72
CA GLU A 95 -1.22 -2.65 -9.92
C GLU A 95 0.14 -2.02 -9.57
N PHE A 96 0.14 -0.99 -8.74
CA PHE A 96 1.37 -0.34 -8.27
C PHE A 96 2.28 -1.32 -7.54
N SER A 97 1.73 -2.11 -6.61
CA SER A 97 2.50 -3.10 -5.86
C SER A 97 3.06 -4.18 -6.79
N GLY A 98 2.23 -4.65 -7.73
CA GLY A 98 2.62 -5.64 -8.72
C GLY A 98 3.67 -5.14 -9.72
N LEU A 99 3.65 -3.88 -10.12
CA LEU A 99 4.62 -3.34 -11.07
C LEU A 99 5.89 -2.80 -10.39
N SER A 100 5.82 -2.43 -9.11
CA SER A 100 6.95 -1.86 -8.37
C SER A 100 8.18 -2.78 -8.30
N ARG A 101 7.98 -4.10 -8.42
CA ARG A 101 9.07 -5.09 -8.43
C ARG A 101 9.99 -4.98 -9.64
N TYR A 102 9.52 -4.40 -10.74
CA TYR A 102 10.30 -4.20 -11.96
C TYR A 102 11.05 -2.85 -11.96
N ALA A 103 10.88 -2.03 -10.94
CA ALA A 103 11.46 -0.70 -10.83
C ALA A 103 12.00 -0.45 -9.42
N VAL A 104 12.81 -1.39 -8.91
CA VAL A 104 13.32 -1.37 -7.52
C VAL A 104 14.00 -0.04 -7.20
N GLU A 105 14.79 0.52 -8.10
CA GLU A 105 15.49 1.81 -7.88
C GLU A 105 14.56 3.01 -7.67
N GLU A 106 13.37 2.97 -8.27
CA GLU A 106 12.33 4.00 -8.16
C GLU A 106 11.50 3.87 -6.88
N VAL A 107 11.57 2.73 -6.20
CA VAL A 107 10.80 2.43 -4.97
C VAL A 107 11.66 1.93 -3.81
N ASN A 108 12.99 2.03 -3.91
CA ASN A 108 13.92 1.48 -2.92
C ASN A 108 13.84 2.15 -1.55
N THR A 109 13.20 3.32 -1.44
CA THR A 109 12.87 3.96 -0.17
C THR A 109 11.38 4.19 -0.04
N GLU A 110 10.88 4.14 1.20
CA GLU A 110 9.48 4.48 1.51
C GLU A 110 9.11 5.89 1.02
N ASP A 111 10.04 6.84 1.04
CA ASP A 111 9.81 8.19 0.53
C ASP A 111 9.67 8.22 -0.99
N LYS A 112 10.56 7.55 -1.73
CA LYS A 112 10.46 7.41 -3.19
C LYS A 112 9.19 6.67 -3.61
N LYS A 113 8.86 5.57 -2.92
CA LYS A 113 7.63 4.81 -3.13
C LYS A 113 6.39 5.66 -2.93
N LYS A 114 6.32 6.44 -1.84
CA LYS A 114 5.22 7.40 -1.57
C LYS A 114 5.14 8.47 -2.64
N LYS A 115 6.27 9.09 -3.02
CA LYS A 115 6.32 10.12 -4.07
C LYS A 115 5.83 9.56 -5.41
N ARG A 116 6.29 8.36 -5.81
CA ARG A 116 5.88 7.70 -7.05
C ARG A 116 4.39 7.32 -7.03
N PHE A 117 3.88 6.81 -5.92
CA PHE A 117 2.46 6.49 -5.72
C PHE A 117 1.59 7.75 -5.84
N MET A 118 1.99 8.82 -5.15
CA MET A 118 1.31 10.11 -5.21
C MET A 118 1.37 10.72 -6.61
N ARG A 119 2.46 10.56 -7.37
CA ARG A 119 2.59 11.08 -8.75
C ARG A 119 1.47 10.57 -9.66
N GLY A 120 1.21 9.27 -9.64
CA GLY A 120 0.18 8.63 -10.47
C GLY A 120 -1.26 8.78 -9.94
N LEU A 121 -1.45 9.28 -8.72
CA LEU A 121 -2.79 9.44 -8.14
C LEU A 121 -3.63 10.49 -8.91
N ASN A 122 -4.93 10.27 -9.03
CA ASN A 122 -5.84 11.21 -9.69
C ASN A 122 -5.84 12.56 -8.91
N PRO A 123 -5.82 13.73 -9.61
CA PRO A 123 -5.88 15.04 -8.99
C PRO A 123 -6.95 15.21 -7.91
N GLN A 124 -8.15 14.64 -8.10
CA GLN A 124 -9.23 14.75 -7.13
C GLN A 124 -8.86 14.11 -5.78
N PHE A 125 -8.27 12.92 -5.81
CA PHE A 125 -7.81 12.23 -4.60
C PHE A 125 -6.57 12.89 -3.98
N LYS A 126 -5.69 13.51 -4.80
CA LYS A 126 -4.57 14.32 -4.29
C LYS A 126 -5.11 15.50 -3.47
N VAL A 127 -6.15 16.18 -3.95
CA VAL A 127 -6.80 17.28 -3.24
C VAL A 127 -7.48 16.77 -1.97
N GLN A 128 -8.22 15.66 -2.02
CA GLN A 128 -8.83 15.06 -0.84
C GLN A 128 -7.81 14.67 0.24
N LEU A 129 -6.67 14.04 -0.13
CA LEU A 129 -5.62 13.70 0.83
C LEU A 129 -4.96 14.94 1.45
N ARG A 130 -4.77 16.01 0.66
CA ARG A 130 -4.26 17.29 1.17
C ARG A 130 -5.27 17.96 2.10
N MET A 131 -6.55 17.93 1.74
CA MET A 131 -7.67 18.46 2.55
C MET A 131 -7.82 17.69 3.86
N LEU A 132 -7.82 16.36 3.83
CA LEU A 132 -7.85 15.53 5.03
C LEU A 132 -6.66 15.86 5.94
N ARG A 133 -5.43 15.91 5.39
CA ARG A 133 -4.25 16.34 6.16
C ARG A 133 -4.41 17.73 6.78
N ALA A 134 -4.98 18.69 6.04
CA ALA A 134 -5.25 20.03 6.55
C ALA A 134 -6.31 20.05 7.65
N ILE A 135 -7.40 19.28 7.50
CA ILE A 135 -8.47 19.14 8.50
C ILE A 135 -7.91 18.54 9.80
N TRP A 136 -7.09 17.50 9.69
CA TRP A 136 -6.36 16.93 10.83
C TRP A 136 -5.40 17.94 11.48
N TRP A 137 -4.78 18.83 10.71
CA TRP A 137 -3.95 19.93 11.23
C TRP A 137 -4.76 21.05 11.90
N MET A 138 -6.02 21.27 11.48
CA MET A 138 -6.91 22.29 12.04
C MET A 138 -7.60 21.85 13.33
N GLN A 139 -7.68 20.55 13.62
CA GLN A 139 -8.34 19.99 14.81
C GLN A 139 -7.86 20.60 16.14
N PRO A 140 -6.55 20.72 16.43
CA PRO A 140 -6.07 21.33 17.68
C PRO A 140 -6.47 22.81 17.83
N SER A 141 -6.59 23.54 16.72
CA SER A 141 -6.95 24.97 16.71
C SER A 141 -8.46 25.18 16.89
N LEU A 142 -9.29 24.31 16.30
CA LEU A 142 -10.74 24.35 16.45
C LEU A 142 -11.17 24.03 17.89
N LEU A 143 -10.52 23.07 18.55
CA LEU A 143 -10.76 22.74 19.96
C LEU A 143 -10.41 23.90 20.91
N LYS A 144 -9.40 24.72 20.58
CA LYS A 144 -9.05 25.93 21.34
C LYS A 144 -10.09 27.04 21.15
N MET A 145 -10.63 27.20 19.94
CA MET A 145 -11.68 28.19 19.66
C MET A 145 -13.01 27.86 20.33
N THR A 146 -13.46 26.60 20.30
CA THR A 146 -14.70 26.18 20.96
C THR A 146 -14.59 26.30 22.48
N SER A 147 -13.44 25.93 23.05
CA SER A 147 -13.13 26.12 24.47
C SER A 147 -13.18 27.60 24.90
N ASN A 148 -12.59 28.51 24.10
CA ASN A 148 -12.64 29.95 24.36
C ASN A 148 -14.05 30.54 24.23
N SER A 149 -14.87 30.04 23.30
CA SER A 149 -16.28 30.46 23.15
C SER A 149 -17.16 29.99 24.33
N PHE A 150 -16.85 28.83 24.92
CA PHE A 150 -17.58 28.26 26.05
C PHE A 150 -17.19 28.91 27.39
N ARG A 151 -15.92 29.33 27.53
CA ARG A 151 -15.42 30.03 28.72
C ARG A 151 -15.99 31.45 28.87
N ARG A 152 -16.30 32.15 27.77
CA ARG A 152 -16.90 33.50 27.81
C ARG A 152 -18.37 33.54 28.24
N LYS A 153 -19.13 32.43 28.16
CA LYS A 153 -20.56 32.41 28.54
C LYS A 153 -20.84 32.09 30.02
N ARG A 154 -19.84 31.74 30.84
CA ARG A 154 -20.02 31.34 32.25
C ARG A 154 -19.75 32.43 33.30
N GLY A 155 -19.69 33.71 32.90
CA GLY A 155 -19.41 34.83 33.81
C GLY A 155 -20.40 35.98 33.70
N ARG A 156 -21.67 35.78 34.05
CA ARG A 156 -22.64 36.80 34.47
C ARG A 156 -23.85 36.11 35.11
N ARG A 157 -23.89 36.04 36.44
CA ARG A 157 -25.14 35.79 37.20
C ARG A 157 -25.67 37.16 37.65
N PRO A 158 -26.96 37.48 37.49
CA PRO A 158 -27.54 38.66 38.12
C PRO A 158 -27.77 38.39 39.61
N ASP A 159 -27.38 39.35 40.44
CA ASP A 159 -27.73 39.43 41.85
C ASP A 159 -29.20 39.86 41.99
N LEU A 160 -30.01 39.09 42.71
CA LEU A 160 -31.39 39.40 43.06
C LEU A 160 -31.49 39.48 44.58
N SER A 161 -31.26 40.66 45.12
CA SER A 161 -31.61 41.02 46.49
C SER A 161 -31.98 42.50 46.56
N ARG A 162 -33.13 42.78 47.23
CA ARG A 162 -33.81 44.08 47.52
C ARG A 162 -34.90 44.44 46.48
N ARG A 163 -36.16 44.78 46.83
CA ARG A 163 -36.85 45.12 48.10
C ARG A 163 -38.39 45.03 47.92
N ASN A 164 -39.06 44.43 48.92
CA ASN A 164 -40.31 44.76 49.63
C ASN A 164 -41.46 45.62 49.04
N LEU A 165 -42.67 45.01 49.07
CA LEU A 165 -43.95 45.39 49.75
C LEU A 165 -44.52 46.81 49.52
N SER A 166 -45.79 47.04 49.14
CA SER A 166 -47.00 46.60 49.84
C SER A 166 -48.31 47.01 49.10
N VAL A 167 -49.33 46.12 49.19
CA VAL A 167 -50.76 46.35 49.51
C VAL A 167 -51.66 47.17 48.53
N THR A 168 -52.71 46.53 48.01
CA THR A 168 -54.14 46.79 48.34
C THR A 168 -55.09 45.88 47.53
N ASN A 169 -56.03 45.24 48.24
CA ASN A 169 -57.28 44.62 47.74
C ASN A 169 -58.33 45.72 47.44
N PRO A 170 -59.35 45.52 46.57
CA PRO A 170 -60.64 45.02 47.08
C PRO A 170 -61.56 44.20 46.11
N ILE A 171 -62.26 43.22 46.72
CA ILE A 171 -63.69 42.80 46.71
C ILE A 171 -64.61 42.88 45.46
N LEU A 172 -65.41 41.81 45.30
CA LEU A 172 -66.81 41.61 44.79
C LEU A 172 -66.84 40.63 43.60
N ALA A 173 -67.64 39.56 43.56
CA ALA A 173 -68.81 39.13 44.32
C ALA A 173 -68.85 37.58 44.43
#